data_AF-A0A7J3I9D8-F1
#
_entry.id   AF-A0A7J3I9D8-F1
#
_cell.length_a   1.000
_cell.length_b   1.000
_cell.length_c   1.000
_cell.angle_alpha   90.00
_cell.angle_beta   90.00
_cell.angle_gamma   90.00
#
_symmetry.space_group_name_H-M   'P 1'
#
loop_
_entity.id
_entity.type
_entity.pdbx_description
1 polymer ?
#
loop_
_entity_poly.entity_id
_entity_poly.type
_entity_poly.pdbx_seq_one_letter_code
_entity_poly.pdbx_strand_id
1 'polypeptide(L)' 'MVTDVASGLNEKRSGLQKLLDMAVKHEISVVVVEFRDRLTRFGFEYLARFFESHGVRVEVVEESEKGVQL' A
#
# COMPACT_ATOMS: atom_id res chain seq x y z
N MET A 1 -6.14 -8.03 -9.71
CA MET A 1 -6.61 -7.49 -8.41
C MET A 1 -6.01 -8.35 -7.30
N VAL A 2 -5.32 -7.73 -6.35
CA VAL A 2 -4.80 -8.40 -5.14
C VAL A 2 -5.71 -8.00 -3.99
N THR A 3 -6.20 -8.97 -3.22
CA THR A 3 -7.12 -8.75 -2.09
C THR A 3 -6.50 -9.38 -0.86
N ASP A 4 -6.39 -8.62 0.23
CA ASP A 4 -5.85 -9.07 1.50
C ASP A 4 -6.85 -8.77 2.61
N VAL A 5 -7.19 -9.79 3.41
CA VAL A 5 -8.10 -9.67 4.55
C VAL A 5 -7.27 -9.88 5.81
N ALA A 6 -6.70 -8.80 6.31
CA ALA A 6 -5.90 -8.80 7.54
C ALA A 6 -5.88 -7.41 8.20
N SER A 7 -5.59 -7.38 9.49
CA SER A 7 -5.39 -6.14 10.25
C SER A 7 -4.27 -5.28 9.66
N GLY A 8 -4.45 -3.96 9.70
CA GLY A 8 -3.45 -2.93 9.37
C GLY A 8 -2.11 -3.03 10.11
N LEU A 9 -1.99 -3.93 11.09
CA LEU A 9 -0.79 -4.22 11.90
C LEU A 9 -0.24 -5.64 11.72
N ASN A 10 -0.86 -6.46 10.87
CA ASN A 10 -0.36 -7.81 10.61
C ASN A 10 0.74 -7.77 9.54
N GLU A 11 1.96 -8.12 9.93
CA GLU A 11 3.14 -8.20 9.07
C GLU A 11 3.16 -9.47 8.21
N LYS A 12 2.33 -10.47 8.53
CA LYS A 12 2.12 -11.70 7.72
C LYS A 12 1.04 -11.52 6.65
N ARG A 13 0.93 -10.32 6.08
CA ARG A 13 -0.01 -10.01 5.01
C ARG A 13 0.45 -10.58 3.68
N SER A 14 -0.18 -11.66 3.25
CA SER A 14 0.16 -12.37 2.01
C SER A 14 -0.03 -11.49 0.76
N GLY A 15 -0.95 -10.53 0.79
CA GLY A 15 -1.19 -9.57 -0.26
C GLY A 15 -0.18 -8.43 -0.30
N LEU A 16 0.29 -7.91 0.85
CA LEU A 16 1.39 -6.92 0.84
C LEU A 16 2.67 -7.55 0.30
N GLN A 17 3.04 -8.75 0.78
CA GLN A 17 4.22 -9.47 0.28
C GLN A 17 4.11 -9.72 -1.23
N LYS A 18 2.94 -10.13 -1.72
CA LYS A 18 2.70 -10.30 -3.15
C LYS A 18 2.88 -9.00 -3.93
N LEU A 19 2.41 -7.85 -3.42
CA LEU A 19 2.62 -6.55 -4.07
C LEU A 19 4.11 -6.18 -4.12
N LEU A 20 4.85 -6.42 -3.05
CA LEU A 20 6.30 -6.18 -3.01
C LEU A 20 7.02 -7.07 -4.03
N ASP A 21 6.71 -8.37 -4.07
CA ASP A 21 7.29 -9.30 -5.03
C ASP A 21 6.99 -8.90 -6.48
N MET A 22 5.74 -8.50 -6.76
CA MET A 22 5.34 -8.03 -8.09
C MET A 22 6.08 -6.74 -8.48
N ALA A 23 6.32 -5.84 -7.53
CA ALA A 23 7.09 -4.61 -7.78
C ALA A 23 8.57 -4.93 -8.08
N VAL A 24 9.20 -5.82 -7.30
CA VAL A 24 10.59 -6.26 -7.52
C VAL A 24 10.75 -6.96 -8.88
N LYS A 25 9.75 -7.74 -9.30
CA LYS A 25 9.73 -8.39 -10.62
C LYS A 25 9.31 -7.45 -11.77
N HIS A 26 9.01 -6.19 -11.48
CA HIS A 26 8.48 -5.22 -12.44
C HIS A 26 7.22 -5.69 -13.18
N GLU A 27 6.39 -6.49 -12.51
CA GLU A 27 5.13 -7.02 -13.06
C GLU A 27 3.97 -6.03 -12.91
N ILE A 28 4.16 -4.96 -12.14
CA ILE A 28 3.19 -3.89 -11.90
C ILE A 28 3.83 -2.53 -12.13
N SER A 29 3.02 -1.56 -12.54
CA SER A 29 3.42 -0.16 -12.74
C SER A 29 2.66 0.83 -11.86
N VAL A 30 1.53 0.40 -11.28
CA VAL A 30 0.70 1.22 -10.39
C VAL A 30 0.11 0.34 -9.28
N VAL A 31 0.16 0.83 -8.04
CA VAL A 31 -0.61 0.34 -6.90
C VAL A 31 -1.69 1.35 -6.59
N VAL A 32 -2.95 0.97 -6.77
CA VAL A 32 -4.11 1.82 -6.42
C VAL A 32 -4.68 1.35 -5.09
N VAL A 33 -4.82 2.27 -4.14
CA VAL A 33 -5.42 2.00 -2.82
C VAL A 33 -6.54 2.99 -2.54
N GLU A 34 -7.60 2.50 -1.90
CA GLU A 34 -8.75 3.33 -1.54
C GLU A 34 -8.35 4.41 -0.53
N PHE A 35 -7.65 4.03 0.54
CA PHE A 35 -7.13 4.94 1.58
C PHE A 35 -5.70 4.53 1.96
N ARG A 36 -4.89 5.46 2.50
CA ARG A 36 -3.53 5.17 2.98
C ARG A 36 -3.47 4.00 3.97
N ASP A 37 -4.41 3.96 4.91
CA ASP A 37 -4.52 2.93 5.93
C ASP A 37 -4.84 1.53 5.39
N ARG A 38 -5.36 1.43 4.15
CA ARG A 38 -5.58 0.14 3.47
C ARG A 38 -4.25 -0.49 3.07
N LEU A 39 -3.26 0.31 2.72
CA LEU A 39 -1.91 -0.17 2.44
C LEU A 39 -1.19 -0.48 3.76
N THR A 40 -1.15 0.49 4.66
CA THR A 40 -0.52 0.33 5.98
C THR A 40 -0.98 1.41 6.95
N ARG A 41 -1.09 1.07 8.24
CA ARG A 41 -1.34 2.05 9.31
C ARG A 41 -0.13 2.94 9.63
N PHE A 42 1.08 2.43 9.37
CA PHE A 42 2.33 3.13 9.63
C PHE A 42 3.33 2.89 8.51
N GLY A 43 4.21 3.86 8.26
CA GLY A 43 5.26 3.70 7.26
C GLY A 43 4.77 3.71 5.81
N PHE A 44 3.63 4.36 5.54
CA PHE A 44 3.14 4.56 4.17
C PHE A 44 4.21 5.17 3.28
N GLU A 45 4.91 6.20 3.78
CA GLU A 45 6.00 6.87 3.06
C GLU A 45 7.15 5.91 2.68
N TYR A 46 7.49 4.96 3.56
CA TYR A 46 8.52 3.96 3.26
C TYR A 46 8.07 3.02 2.13
N LEU A 47 6.81 2.59 2.15
CA LEU A 47 6.25 1.75 1.09
C LEU A 47 6.13 2.52 -0.22
N ALA A 48 5.67 3.77 -0.19
CA ALA A 48 5.58 4.62 -1.37
C ALA A 48 6.95 4.78 -2.03
N ARG A 49 8.00 5.11 -1.26
CA ARG A 49 9.38 5.22 -1.77
C ARG A 49 9.90 3.90 -2.32
N PHE A 50 9.57 2.78 -1.67
CA PHE A 50 9.93 1.45 -2.18
C PHE A 50 9.29 1.19 -3.54
N PHE A 51 7.99 1.45 -3.70
CA PHE A 51 7.31 1.27 -4.98
C PHE A 51 7.89 2.21 -6.06
N GLU A 52 8.10 3.48 -5.72
CA GLU A 52 8.69 4.47 -6.63
C GLU A 52 10.10 4.07 -7.09
N SER A 53 10.93 3.54 -6.18
CA SER A 53 12.29 3.08 -6.53
C SER A 53 12.30 1.91 -7.51
N HIS A 54 11.17 1.21 -7.65
CA HIS A 54 10.98 0.11 -8.61
C HIS A 54 10.13 0.52 -9.82
N GLY A 55 9.87 1.82 -10.00
CA GLY A 55 9.10 2.37 -11.12
C GLY A 55 7.58 2.18 -10.97
N VAL A 56 7.10 1.93 -9.76
CA VAL A 56 5.69 1.69 -9.45
C VAL A 56 5.10 2.92 -8.78
N ARG A 57 4.05 3.50 -9.39
CA ARG A 57 3.34 4.66 -8.80
C ARG A 57 2.33 4.19 -7.77
N VAL A 58 2.20 4.92 -6.65
CA VAL A 58 1.16 4.66 -5.66
C VAL A 58 0.08 5.73 -5.77
N GLU A 59 -1.14 5.32 -6.13
CA GLU A 59 -2.30 6.22 -6.25
C GLU A 59 -3.28 5.93 -5.10
N VAL A 60 -3.61 6.97 -4.33
CA VAL A 60 -4.60 6.90 -3.26
C VAL A 60 -5.88 7.56 -3.78
N VAL A 61 -6.98 6.83 -3.78
CA VAL A 61 -8.26 7.30 -4.35
C VAL A 61 -8.93 8.30 -3.42
N GLU A 62 -8.91 8.05 -2.11
CA GLU A 62 -9.45 8.94 -1.08
C GLU A 62 -8.39 9.26 -0.04
N GLU A 63 -8.02 10.54 0.05
CA GLU A 63 -7.31 11.05 1.21
C GLU A 63 -8.33 11.25 2.33
N SER A 64 -8.46 10.26 3.22
CA SER A 64 -9.26 10.43 4.42
C SER A 64 -8.60 11.45 5.36
N GLU A 65 -8.86 12.74 5.15
CA GLU A 65 -8.89 13.72 6.22
C GLU A 65 -10.13 13.46 7.07
N LYS A 66 -10.02 12.54 8.03
CA LYS A 66 -10.79 12.63 9.27
C LYS A 66 -9.83 12.59 10.42
N GLY A 67 -9.21 13.76 10.63
CA GLY A 67 -8.70 14.11 11.93
C GLY A 67 -9.77 13.87 12.98
N VAL A 68 -9.31 13.38 14.13
CA VAL A 68 -10.02 13.36 15.39
C VAL A 68 -10.86 14.63 15.52
N GLN A 69 -12.19 14.48 15.58
CA GLN A 69 -13.05 15.51 16.16
C GLN A 69 -13.43 15.01 17.55
N LEU A 70 -12.88 15.73 18.55
CA LEU A 70 -12.95 15.57 20.01
C LEU A 70 -11.96 14.57 20.64
#